data_AF-A0AAJ2C283-F1
#
_entry.id   AF-A0AAJ2C283-F1
#
_cell.length_a   1.000
_cell.length_b   1.000
_cell.length_c   1.000
_cell.angle_alpha   90.00
_cell.angle_beta   90.00
_cell.angle_gamma   90.00
#
_symmetry.space_group_name_H-M   'P 1'
#
loop_
_entity.id
_entity.type
_entity.pdbx_description
1 polymer ?
#
loop_
_entity_poly.entity_id
_entity_poly.type
_entity_poly.pdbx_seq_one_letter_code
_entity_poly.pdbx_strand_id
1 'polypeptide(L)' 'MELTSIYLIFNMGGPELILVGLAVLLFFGGKKLPELMKGLGKGIKEFKEAQKDVTDQITKGLEDDTNTK' A
#
# COMPACT_ATOMS: atom_id res chain seq x y z
N MET A 1 -37.40 2.44 14.28
CA MET A 1 -36.85 1.60 13.19
C MET A 1 -35.79 2.34 12.40
N GLU A 2 -36.06 3.56 11.90
CA GLU A 2 -35.06 4.40 11.19
C GLU A 2 -33.74 4.63 11.95
N LEU A 3 -33.79 4.97 13.24
CA LEU A 3 -32.60 5.18 14.07
C LEU A 3 -31.79 3.90 14.28
N THR A 4 -32.46 2.74 14.33
CA THR A 4 -31.82 1.43 14.51
C THR A 4 -31.09 1.02 13.23
N SER A 5 -31.67 1.29 12.06
CA SER A 5 -31.05 1.06 10.75
C SER A 5 -29.82 1.93 10.54
N ILE A 6 -29.88 3.21 10.93
CA ILE A 6 -28.72 4.10 10.95
C ILE A 6 -27.65 3.54 11.89
N TYR A 7 -28.00 3.16 13.11
CA TYR A 7 -27.06 2.59 14.07
C TYR A 7 -26.41 1.27 13.57
N LEU A 8 -27.14 0.46 12.80
CA LEU A 8 -26.62 -0.78 12.20
C LEU A 8 -25.64 -0.50 11.05
N ILE A 9 -25.95 0.47 10.18
CA ILE A 9 -25.03 0.94 9.13
C ILE A 9 -23.78 1.56 9.76
N PHE A 10 -23.96 2.28 10.88
CA PHE A 10 -22.85 2.90 11.61
C PHE A 10 -21.99 1.90 12.41
N ASN A 11 -22.49 0.69 12.71
CA ASN A 11 -21.72 -0.40 13.33
C ASN A 11 -21.06 -1.34 12.31
N MET A 12 -21.33 -1.19 11.01
CA MET A 12 -20.87 -2.14 9.98
C MET A 12 -19.49 -1.78 9.38
N GLY A 13 -18.66 -1.06 10.15
CA GLY A 13 -17.22 -0.92 9.90
C GLY A 13 -16.77 0.39 9.23
N GLY A 14 -17.68 1.18 8.67
CA GLY A 14 -17.34 2.47 8.06
C GLY A 14 -16.92 3.53 9.10
N PRO A 15 -17.74 3.78 10.13
CA PRO A 15 -17.44 4.79 11.13
C PRO A 15 -16.31 4.43 12.08
N GLU A 16 -16.12 3.14 12.44
CA GLU A 16 -14.96 2.75 13.26
C GLU A 16 -13.64 3.07 12.55
N LEU A 17 -13.54 2.81 11.24
CA LEU A 17 -12.35 3.14 10.47
C LEU A 17 -12.11 4.65 10.37
N ILE A 18 -13.18 5.45 10.23
CA ILE A 18 -13.08 6.91 10.27
C ILE A 18 -12.61 7.39 11.64
N LEU A 19 -13.13 6.83 12.73
CA LEU A 19 -12.76 7.20 14.09
C LEU A 19 -11.28 6.86 14.37
N VAL A 20 -10.83 5.66 13.98
CA VAL A 20 -9.42 5.24 14.09
C VAL A 20 -8.53 6.12 13.22
N GLY A 21 -8.94 6.40 11.98
CA GLY A 21 -8.24 7.31 11.08
C GLY A 21 -8.09 8.70 11.69
N LEU A 22 -9.14 9.23 12.31
CA LEU A 22 -9.13 10.54 12.97
C LEU A 22 -8.25 10.56 14.22
N ALA A 23 -8.25 9.49 15.03
CA ALA A 23 -7.35 9.35 16.16
C ALA A 23 -5.88 9.33 15.70
N VAL A 24 -5.55 8.52 14.69
CA VAL A 24 -4.21 8.51 14.07
C VAL A 24 -3.86 9.88 13.50
N LEU A 25 -4.81 10.58 12.86
CA LEU A 25 -4.60 11.92 12.33
C LEU A 25 -4.33 12.96 13.42
N LEU A 26 -4.91 12.81 14.61
CA LEU A 26 -4.66 13.67 15.77
C LEU A 26 -3.27 13.42 16.37
N PHE A 27 -2.87 12.16 16.52
CA PHE A 27 -1.54 11.80 17.07
C PHE A 27 -0.40 12.13 16.11
N PHE A 28 -0.55 11.81 14.83
CA PHE A 28 0.50 12.00 13.82
C PHE A 28 0.38 13.34 13.08
N GLY A 29 -0.79 13.98 13.10
CA GLY A 29 -1.07 15.19 12.34
C GLY A 29 -1.42 14.89 10.87
N GLY A 30 -2.34 15.67 10.30
CA GLY A 30 -2.82 15.49 8.92
C GLY A 30 -1.76 15.66 7.82
N LYS A 31 -0.60 16.24 8.14
CA LYS A 31 0.52 16.40 7.20
C LYS A 31 1.47 15.20 7.17
N LYS A 32 1.63 14.47 8.28
CA LYS A 32 2.59 13.34 8.35
C LYS A 32 2.07 12.09 7.67
N LEU A 33 0.77 11.80 7.75
CA LEU A 33 0.17 10.64 7.09
C LEU A 33 0.42 10.63 5.56
N PRO A 34 0.16 11.70 4.80
CA PRO A 34 0.45 11.73 3.36
C PRO A 34 1.95 11.78 3.04
N GLU A 35 2.77 12.35 3.92
CA GLU A 35 4.24 12.37 3.76
C GLU A 35 4.84 10.96 3.91
N LEU A 36 4.38 10.19 4.90
CA LEU A 36 4.74 8.78 5.09
C LEU A 36 4.26 7.91 3.93
N MET A 37 3.02 8.10 3.45
CA MET A 37 2.50 7.39 2.28
C MET A 37 3.31 7.67 1.01
N LYS A 38 3.71 8.94 0.79
CA LYS A 38 4.58 9.30 -0.34
C LYS A 38 5.96 8.65 -0.24
N GLY A 39 6.56 8.62 0.94
CA GLY A 39 7.84 7.95 1.19
C GLY A 39 7.76 6.44 0.97
N LEU A 40 6.76 5.78 1.57
CA LEU A 40 6.51 4.35 1.40
C LEU A 40 6.20 3.99 -0.06
N GLY A 41 5.38 4.80 -0.75
CA GLY A 41 5.05 4.59 -2.16
C GLY A 41 6.27 4.66 -3.08
N LYS A 42 7.19 5.60 -2.82
CA LYS A 42 8.48 5.66 -3.52
C LYS A 42 9.34 4.43 -3.24
N GLY A 43 9.46 4.03 -1.96
CA GLY A 43 10.23 2.84 -1.57
C GLY A 43 9.71 1.55 -2.20
N ILE A 44 8.39 1.36 -2.23
CA ILE A 44 7.76 0.20 -2.90
C ILE A 44 8.02 0.23 -4.41
N LYS A 45 7.96 1.41 -5.04
CA LYS A 45 8.23 1.57 -6.48
C LYS A 45 9.67 1.18 -6.80
N GLU A 46 10.64 1.77 -6.10
CA GLU A 46 12.07 1.49 -6.29
C GLU A 46 12.40 0.01 -6.03
N PHE A 47 11.80 -0.57 -4.99
CA PHE A 47 11.96 -2.00 -4.69
C PHE A 47 11.44 -2.89 -5.83
N LYS A 48 10.29 -2.54 -6.41
CA LYS A 48 9.70 -3.29 -7.53
C LYS A 48 10.53 -3.15 -8.82
N GLU A 49 11.07 -1.97 -9.09
CA GLU A 49 11.96 -1.73 -10.23
C GLU A 49 13.26 -2.54 -10.09
N ALA A 50 13.89 -2.53 -8.91
CA ALA A 50 15.08 -3.33 -8.64
C ALA A 50 14.82 -4.84 -8.77
N GLN A 51 13.70 -5.35 -8.24
CA GLN A 51 13.34 -6.77 -8.42
C GLN A 51 13.14 -7.14 -9.90
N LYS A 52 12.52 -6.27 -10.68
CA LYS A 52 12.29 -6.51 -12.11
C LYS A 52 13.60 -6.54 -12.87
N ASP A 53 14.51 -5.60 -12.62
CA ASP A 53 15.81 -5.55 -13.28
C ASP A 53 16.65 -6.80 -12.98
N VAL A 54 16.67 -7.24 -11.72
CA VAL A 54 17.31 -8.50 -11.32
C VAL A 54 16.70 -9.71 -12.03
N THR A 55 15.36 -9.77 -12.12
CA THR A 55 14.65 -10.86 -12.82
C THR A 55 14.95 -10.88 -14.32
N ASP A 56 14.98 -9.72 -14.96
CA ASP A 56 15.27 -9.56 -16.39
C ASP A 56 16.74 -9.94 -16.69
N GLN A 57 17.68 -9.59 -15.80
CA GLN A 57 19.09 -9.99 -15.91
C GLN A 57 19.29 -11.51 -15.75
N ILE A 58 18.62 -12.13 -14.77
CA ILE A 58 18.67 -13.59 -14.58
C ILE A 58 18.08 -14.32 -15.80
N THR A 59 16.95 -13.84 -16.33
CA THR A 59 16.28 -14.45 -17.48
C THR A 59 17.13 -14.36 -18.75
N LYS A 60 17.73 -13.19 -19.03
CA LYS A 60 18.62 -13.02 -20.18
C LYS A 60 19.91 -13.83 -20.07
N GLY A 61 20.48 -13.94 -18.87
CA GLY A 61 21.68 -14.76 -18.63
C GLY A 61 21.44 -16.25 -18.87
N LEU A 62 20.22 -16.74 -18.62
CA LEU A 62 19.82 -18.13 -18.86
C LEU A 62 19.55 -18.42 -20.35
N GLU A 63 19.11 -17.42 -21.13
CA GLU A 63 18.87 -17.54 -22.57
C GLU A 63 20.18 -17.52 -23.40
N ASP A 64 21.24 -16.84 -22.95
CA ASP A 64 22.53 -16.81 -23.65
C ASP A 64 23.33 -18.14 -23.53
N ASP A 65 23.19 -18.87 -22.42
CA ASP A 65 23.87 -20.15 -22.19
C ASP A 65 23.24 -21.34 -22.97
N THR A 66 22.02 -21.19 -23.48
CA THR A 66 21.30 -22.28 -24.19
C THR A 66 21.40 -22.24 -25.72
N ASN A 67 21.93 -21.16 -26.33
CA ASN A 67 22.05 -21.02 -27.79
C ASN A 67 23.48 -21.12 -28.34
N THR A 68 24.48 -21.43 -27.49
CA THR A 68 25.90 -21.56 -27.91
C THR A 68 26.44 -22.99 -27.77
N LYS A 69 25.57 -24.00 -27.79
CA LYS A 69 25.97 -25.42 -27.87
C LYS A 69 25.46 -26.09 -29.13
#